data_AF-A0A4Q3JKU1-F1
#
_entry.id   AF-A0A4Q3JKU1-F1
#
_cell.length_a   1.000
_cell.length_b   1.000
_cell.length_c   1.000
_cell.angle_alpha   90.00
_cell.angle_beta   90.00
_cell.angle_gamma   90.00
#
_symmetry.space_group_name_H-M   'P 1'
#
loop_
_entity.id
_entity.type
_entity.pdbx_description
1 polymer ?
#
loop_
_entity_poly.entity_id
_entity_poly.type
_entity_poly.pdbx_seq_one_letter_code
_entity_poly.pdbx_strand_id
1 'polypeptide(L)'
;MADARPDVVVLGGGVAGLTAARALTAAGRSVVLVEAKGRLGGRILTVRAPGCPWPLELGAEFAHGDPAVTRRLTREAGLTSYDARFEMASLGGGERLSHDGDMAGDVARLVDEVRARRPGDISVAAFLDELTAHDAGWQARREAVLLYVCGFHAADPGRMSVHALATEEDARGQGQGADQRIVEGYDRIVDHLAAGVDPASVWLRTVARRLDWEPGRARVAVTTDGRWERVIEARAAVVALPLGVLQAAEGEEGALQFSPPPGHARDAIARLASGPALHAVLHFTRPFWEDEARGGERPWRDLSFFRVPSAPIAVWW
;
A
#
# COMPACT_ATOMS: atom_id res chain seq x y z
N MET A 1 -40.41 3.04 2.97
CA MET A 1 -39.76 1.98 2.16
C MET A 1 -39.26 0.95 3.15
N ALA A 2 -39.59 -0.33 2.95
CA ALA A 2 -39.33 -1.37 3.94
C ALA A 2 -37.83 -1.42 4.30
N ASP A 3 -37.59 -1.49 5.60
CA ASP A 3 -36.32 -1.58 6.32
C ASP A 3 -35.61 -2.92 6.00
N ALA A 4 -35.23 -3.10 4.73
CA ALA A 4 -34.66 -4.35 4.25
C ALA A 4 -33.24 -4.50 4.79
N ARG A 5 -33.09 -5.46 5.72
CA ARG A 5 -31.79 -5.88 6.27
C ARG A 5 -30.91 -6.44 5.16
N PRO A 6 -29.74 -5.87 4.87
CA PRO A 6 -28.84 -6.43 3.87
C PRO A 6 -28.33 -7.81 4.32
N ASP A 7 -27.97 -8.68 3.38
CA ASP A 7 -27.30 -9.94 3.68
C ASP A 7 -25.91 -9.69 4.27
N VAL A 8 -25.17 -8.73 3.69
CA VAL A 8 -23.78 -8.42 4.08
C VAL A 8 -23.55 -6.92 4.21
N VAL A 9 -22.83 -6.52 5.24
CA VAL A 9 -22.26 -5.17 5.35
C VAL A 9 -20.75 -5.21 5.07
N VAL A 10 -20.26 -4.36 4.19
CA VAL A 10 -18.83 -4.24 3.86
C VAL A 10 -18.29 -2.96 4.49
N LEU A 11 -17.27 -3.06 5.33
CA LEU A 11 -16.63 -1.93 6.00
C LEU A 11 -15.34 -1.57 5.27
N GLY A 12 -15.32 -0.40 4.62
CA GLY A 12 -14.20 0.14 3.86
C GLY A 12 -14.45 0.16 2.35
N GLY A 13 -14.47 1.35 1.76
CA GLY A 13 -14.64 1.63 0.33
C GLY A 13 -13.34 1.65 -0.48
N GLY A 14 -12.31 0.93 -0.02
CA GLY A 14 -11.10 0.68 -0.80
C GLY A 14 -11.30 -0.43 -1.85
N VAL A 15 -10.25 -0.70 -2.65
CA VAL A 15 -10.28 -1.73 -3.72
C VAL A 15 -10.74 -3.10 -3.20
N ALA A 16 -10.26 -3.52 -2.02
CA ALA A 16 -10.65 -4.80 -1.43
C ALA A 16 -12.14 -4.86 -1.07
N GLY A 17 -12.66 -3.83 -0.41
CA GLY A 17 -14.08 -3.76 -0.04
C GLY A 17 -15.01 -3.61 -1.24
N LEU A 18 -14.64 -2.80 -2.24
CA LEU A 18 -15.40 -2.67 -3.48
C LEU A 18 -15.41 -3.97 -4.28
N THR A 19 -14.29 -4.68 -4.35
CA THR A 19 -14.21 -6.01 -4.98
C THR A 19 -15.12 -7.00 -4.27
N ALA A 20 -15.11 -7.01 -2.92
CA ALA A 20 -15.99 -7.87 -2.13
C ALA A 20 -17.47 -7.53 -2.35
N ALA A 21 -17.83 -6.25 -2.30
CA ALA A 21 -19.19 -5.77 -2.52
C ALA A 21 -19.69 -6.17 -3.92
N ARG A 22 -18.90 -5.90 -4.96
CA ARG A 22 -19.24 -6.27 -6.35
C ARG A 22 -19.41 -7.79 -6.51
N ALA A 23 -18.52 -8.60 -5.93
CA ALA A 23 -18.63 -10.06 -5.99
C ALA A 23 -19.89 -10.58 -5.27
N LEU A 24 -20.23 -10.02 -4.11
CA LEU A 24 -21.42 -10.38 -3.36
C LEU A 24 -22.71 -9.95 -4.09
N THR A 25 -22.74 -8.75 -4.66
CA THR A 25 -23.85 -8.26 -5.49
C THR A 25 -24.03 -9.14 -6.73
N ALA A 26 -22.95 -9.50 -7.43
CA ALA A 26 -23.02 -10.41 -8.58
C ALA A 26 -23.53 -11.82 -8.19
N ALA A 27 -23.31 -12.25 -6.95
CA ALA A 27 -23.87 -13.48 -6.38
C ALA A 27 -25.32 -13.33 -5.88
N GLY A 28 -26.00 -12.21 -6.18
CA GLY A 28 -27.39 -11.95 -5.81
C GLY A 28 -27.60 -11.62 -4.34
N ARG A 29 -26.55 -11.22 -3.61
CA ARG A 29 -26.66 -10.81 -2.20
C ARG A 29 -26.94 -9.32 -2.10
N SER A 30 -27.79 -8.95 -1.15
CA SER A 30 -28.01 -7.55 -0.78
C SER A 30 -26.84 -7.06 0.08
N VAL A 31 -26.20 -5.97 -0.33
CA VAL A 31 -24.96 -5.47 0.27
C VAL A 31 -25.12 -4.00 0.61
N VAL A 32 -24.67 -3.59 1.80
CA VAL A 32 -24.41 -2.19 2.14
C VAL A 32 -22.90 -2.00 2.35
N LEU A 33 -22.31 -1.04 1.63
CA LEU A 33 -20.90 -0.67 1.81
C LEU A 33 -20.83 0.62 2.64
N VAL A 34 -20.00 0.63 3.67
CA VAL A 34 -19.79 1.77 4.57
C VAL A 34 -18.36 2.28 4.40
N GLU A 35 -18.21 3.57 4.08
CA GLU A 35 -16.92 4.24 3.91
C GLU A 35 -16.86 5.52 4.76
N ALA A 36 -15.81 5.61 5.57
CA ALA A 36 -15.61 6.71 6.51
C ALA A 36 -15.36 8.05 5.81
N LYS A 37 -14.67 8.06 4.68
CA LYS A 37 -14.35 9.27 3.91
C LYS A 37 -15.50 9.68 2.99
N GLY A 38 -15.43 10.90 2.49
CA GLY A 38 -16.30 11.38 1.41
C GLY A 38 -15.96 10.87 0.02
N ARG A 39 -15.10 9.84 -0.09
CA ARG A 39 -14.64 9.27 -1.36
C ARG A 39 -14.33 7.78 -1.23
N LEU A 40 -14.46 7.06 -2.33
CA LEU A 40 -13.97 5.70 -2.47
C LEU A 40 -12.46 5.67 -2.80
N GLY A 41 -11.89 4.47 -2.81
CA GLY A 41 -10.52 4.18 -3.30
C GLY A 41 -9.51 3.82 -2.21
N GLY A 42 -9.80 4.10 -0.94
CA GLY A 42 -8.92 3.77 0.17
C GLY A 42 -7.55 4.43 0.04
N ARG A 43 -6.49 3.62 -0.16
CA ARG A 43 -5.11 4.07 -0.36
C ARG A 43 -4.82 4.60 -1.76
N ILE A 44 -5.71 4.36 -2.73
CA ILE A 44 -5.65 5.04 -4.03
C ILE A 44 -6.11 6.49 -3.83
N LEU A 45 -5.33 7.44 -4.34
CA LEU A 45 -5.64 8.87 -4.33
C LEU A 45 -5.07 9.49 -5.60
N THR A 46 -5.89 9.55 -6.63
CA THR A 46 -5.57 10.28 -7.86
C THR A 46 -6.09 11.71 -7.75
N VAL A 47 -5.25 12.70 -8.06
CA VAL A 47 -5.56 14.12 -8.07
C VAL A 47 -5.42 14.66 -9.49
N ARG A 48 -6.45 15.37 -9.95
CA ARG A 48 -6.43 16.07 -11.25
C ARG A 48 -6.22 17.55 -11.00
N ALA A 49 -4.95 17.97 -11.01
CA ALA A 49 -4.58 19.35 -10.71
C ALA A 49 -4.80 20.28 -11.91
N PRO A 50 -5.34 21.51 -11.72
CA PRO A 50 -5.47 22.48 -12.80
C PRO A 50 -4.12 22.76 -13.48
N GLY A 51 -4.11 22.75 -14.82
CA GLY A 51 -2.89 22.96 -15.61
C GLY A 51 -1.94 21.76 -15.70
N CYS A 52 -2.25 20.63 -15.03
CA CYS A 52 -1.56 19.37 -15.26
C CYS A 52 -2.41 18.51 -16.22
N PRO A 53 -1.88 18.12 -17.40
CA PRO A 53 -2.62 17.28 -18.33
C PRO A 53 -2.72 15.83 -17.86
N TRP A 54 -1.94 15.44 -16.85
CA TRP A 54 -1.85 14.08 -16.34
C TRP A 54 -2.46 13.95 -14.94
N PRO A 55 -3.08 12.80 -14.61
CA PRO A 55 -3.43 12.49 -13.23
C PRO A 55 -2.17 12.40 -12.37
N LEU A 56 -2.22 13.00 -11.17
CA LEU A 56 -1.18 12.88 -10.16
C LEU A 56 -1.62 11.84 -9.14
N GLU A 57 -0.87 10.75 -9.01
CA GLU A 57 -1.09 9.81 -7.92
C GLU A 57 -0.43 10.36 -6.65
N LEU A 58 -1.19 10.44 -5.56
CA LEU A 58 -0.70 10.77 -4.21
C LEU A 58 -0.87 9.58 -3.26
N GLY A 59 -1.20 8.41 -3.82
CA GLY A 59 -1.51 7.18 -3.11
C GLY A 59 -0.73 6.01 -3.70
N ALA A 60 -1.45 5.03 -4.26
CA ALA A 60 -0.83 3.93 -4.98
C ALA A 60 -0.21 4.42 -6.29
N GLU A 61 1.05 4.04 -6.52
CA GLU A 61 1.86 4.56 -7.63
C GLU A 61 2.12 3.53 -8.72
N PHE A 62 2.32 2.26 -8.34
CA PHE A 62 2.76 1.20 -9.24
C PHE A 62 1.85 -0.03 -9.16
N ALA A 63 1.67 -0.68 -10.30
CA ALA A 63 1.28 -2.08 -10.37
C ALA A 63 2.57 -2.90 -10.57
N HIS A 64 3.07 -3.51 -9.50
CA HIS A 64 4.36 -4.20 -9.53
C HIS A 64 4.31 -5.53 -10.30
N GLY A 65 5.20 -5.70 -11.28
CA GLY A 65 5.28 -6.88 -12.14
C GLY A 65 4.03 -7.10 -13.01
N ASP A 66 3.51 -8.33 -13.03
CA ASP A 66 2.29 -8.70 -13.77
C ASP A 66 1.19 -9.25 -12.82
N PRO A 67 0.61 -8.42 -11.92
CA PRO A 67 -0.35 -8.89 -10.96
C PRO A 67 -1.67 -9.22 -11.67
N ALA A 68 -2.02 -10.51 -11.71
CA ALA A 68 -3.17 -11.02 -12.47
C ALA A 68 -4.49 -10.29 -12.17
N VAL A 69 -4.72 -9.90 -10.90
CA VAL A 69 -5.92 -9.17 -10.48
C VAL A 69 -5.91 -7.74 -11.02
N THR A 70 -4.82 -7.00 -10.82
CA THR A 70 -4.71 -5.60 -11.29
C THR A 70 -4.75 -5.53 -12.81
N ARG A 71 -4.06 -6.44 -13.51
CA ARG A 71 -4.12 -6.52 -14.98
C ARG A 71 -5.54 -6.79 -15.47
N ARG A 72 -6.25 -7.72 -14.84
CA ARG A 72 -7.65 -8.02 -15.18
C ARG A 72 -8.52 -6.77 -15.01
N LEU A 73 -8.43 -6.10 -13.86
CA LEU A 73 -9.22 -4.89 -13.58
C LEU A 73 -8.89 -3.75 -14.55
N THR A 74 -7.61 -3.55 -14.86
CA THR A 74 -7.14 -2.54 -15.84
C THR A 74 -7.78 -2.80 -17.21
N ARG A 75 -7.76 -4.06 -17.68
CA ARG A 75 -8.36 -4.47 -18.94
C ARG A 75 -9.88 -4.32 -18.96
N GLU A 76 -10.55 -4.80 -17.91
CA GLU A 76 -12.02 -4.70 -17.81
C GLU A 76 -12.49 -3.24 -17.77
N ALA A 77 -11.71 -2.35 -17.16
CA ALA A 77 -11.98 -0.92 -17.10
C ALA A 77 -11.58 -0.18 -18.40
N GLY A 78 -10.97 -0.85 -19.37
CA GLY A 78 -10.53 -0.26 -20.63
C GLY A 78 -9.37 0.74 -20.47
N LEU A 79 -8.51 0.53 -19.47
CA LEU A 79 -7.42 1.44 -19.13
C LEU A 79 -6.11 1.05 -19.81
N THR A 80 -5.26 2.04 -20.04
CA THR A 80 -3.96 1.87 -20.66
C THR A 80 -2.89 1.76 -19.58
N SER A 81 -2.14 0.66 -19.57
CA SER A 81 -0.91 0.55 -18.77
C SER A 81 0.34 0.64 -19.63
N TYR A 82 1.42 1.15 -19.03
CA TYR A 82 2.74 1.17 -19.64
C TYR A 82 3.80 0.72 -18.65
N ASP A 83 4.85 0.09 -19.16
CA ASP A 83 6.03 -0.28 -18.39
C ASP A 83 6.77 0.98 -17.96
N ALA A 84 6.78 1.22 -16.67
CA ALA A 84 7.47 2.32 -16.07
C ALA A 84 8.94 1.93 -15.92
N ARG A 85 9.79 2.55 -16.74
CA ARG A 85 11.24 2.33 -16.73
C ARG A 85 11.90 3.41 -15.89
N PHE A 86 12.79 2.98 -15.01
CA PHE A 86 13.45 3.86 -14.07
C PHE A 86 14.94 3.58 -14.05
N GLU A 87 15.76 4.62 -14.21
CA GLU A 87 17.12 4.59 -13.71
C GLU A 87 17.12 5.03 -12.24
N MET A 88 17.88 4.31 -11.42
CA MET A 88 18.11 4.63 -10.01
C MET A 88 19.54 5.13 -9.82
N ALA A 89 19.73 6.19 -9.04
CA ALA A 89 21.06 6.64 -8.63
C ALA A 89 21.15 7.12 -7.18
N SER A 90 22.24 6.80 -6.50
CA SER A 90 22.59 7.40 -5.21
C SER A 90 23.41 8.67 -5.44
N LEU A 91 23.08 9.76 -4.75
CA LEU A 91 23.71 11.08 -4.88
C LEU A 91 24.31 11.52 -3.55
N GLY A 92 25.47 12.16 -3.62
CA GLY A 92 26.16 12.75 -2.47
C GLY A 92 27.07 13.90 -2.91
N GLY A 93 27.08 15.00 -2.16
CA GLY A 93 27.90 16.18 -2.50
C GLY A 93 27.53 16.86 -3.83
N GLY A 94 26.34 16.58 -4.38
CA GLY A 94 25.91 17.09 -5.69
C GLY A 94 26.32 16.22 -6.88
N GLU A 95 26.97 15.07 -6.63
CA GLU A 95 27.45 14.15 -7.66
C GLU A 95 26.80 12.77 -7.53
N ARG A 96 26.82 12.00 -8.62
CA ARG A 96 26.40 10.60 -8.60
C ARG A 96 27.46 9.77 -7.89
N LEU A 97 27.04 9.03 -6.87
CA LEU A 97 27.90 8.11 -6.17
C LEU A 97 28.16 6.89 -7.07
N SER A 98 29.41 6.46 -7.16
CA SER A 98 29.83 5.29 -7.94
C SER A 98 29.31 3.95 -7.39
N HIS A 99 28.73 3.96 -6.19
CA HIS A 99 28.14 2.81 -5.50
C HIS A 99 26.61 2.82 -5.64
N ASP A 100 26.12 2.71 -6.87
CA ASP A 100 24.79 2.13 -7.11
C ASP A 100 24.92 0.61 -7.04
N GLY A 101 25.14 0.09 -5.81
CA GLY A 101 25.16 -1.35 -5.57
C GLY A 101 23.82 -1.99 -5.94
N ASP A 102 23.87 -3.27 -6.34
CA ASP A 102 22.68 -4.08 -6.59
C ASP A 102 21.95 -4.39 -5.26
N MET A 103 21.20 -3.41 -4.75
CA MET A 103 20.49 -3.52 -3.47
C MET A 103 19.50 -4.69 -3.46
N ALA A 104 18.81 -4.90 -4.58
CA ALA A 104 17.89 -6.03 -4.72
C ALA A 104 18.65 -7.36 -4.64
N GLY A 105 19.81 -7.46 -5.28
CA GLY A 105 20.71 -8.60 -5.15
C GLY A 105 21.28 -8.78 -3.74
N ASP A 106 21.59 -7.70 -3.03
CA ASP A 106 22.05 -7.77 -1.63
C ASP A 106 20.95 -8.24 -0.68
N VAL A 107 19.71 -7.81 -0.90
CA VAL A 107 18.54 -8.33 -0.17
C VAL A 107 18.28 -9.79 -0.52
N ALA A 108 18.40 -10.18 -1.79
CA ALA A 108 18.28 -11.58 -2.18
C ALA A 108 19.32 -12.47 -1.48
N ARG A 109 20.59 -12.01 -1.39
CA ARG A 109 21.64 -12.69 -0.61
C ARG A 109 21.29 -12.77 0.87
N LEU A 110 20.67 -11.73 1.44
CA LEU A 110 20.27 -11.74 2.85
C LEU A 110 19.19 -12.81 3.07
N VAL A 111 18.22 -12.88 2.15
CA VAL A 111 17.15 -13.91 2.18
C VAL A 111 17.76 -15.31 2.08
N ASP A 112 18.79 -15.51 1.25
CA ASP A 112 19.51 -16.79 1.19
C ASP A 112 20.21 -17.13 2.52
N GLU A 113 20.81 -16.16 3.21
CA GLU A 113 21.37 -16.35 4.56
C GLU A 113 20.29 -16.70 5.60
N VAL A 114 19.12 -16.06 5.52
CA VAL A 114 17.97 -16.39 6.40
C VAL A 114 17.56 -17.84 6.21
N ARG A 115 17.49 -18.32 4.96
CA ARG A 115 17.13 -19.71 4.64
C ARG A 115 18.19 -20.70 5.12
N ALA A 116 19.45 -20.36 4.93
CA ALA A 116 20.59 -21.21 5.27
C ALA A 116 20.73 -21.36 6.79
N ARG A 117 20.64 -20.25 7.53
CA ARG A 117 20.90 -20.21 8.98
C ARG A 117 19.65 -20.42 9.82
N ARG A 118 18.47 -20.09 9.29
CA ARG A 118 17.18 -20.13 9.99
C ARG A 118 17.25 -19.45 11.35
N PRO A 119 17.57 -18.14 11.40
CA PRO A 119 17.66 -17.41 12.66
C PRO A 119 16.33 -17.43 13.40
N GLY A 120 16.34 -17.06 14.69
CA GLY A 120 15.11 -16.76 15.43
C GLY A 120 14.31 -15.62 14.77
N ASP A 121 13.15 -15.29 15.34
CA ASP A 121 12.41 -14.10 14.91
C ASP A 121 13.09 -12.83 15.44
N ILE A 122 14.04 -12.34 14.66
CA ILE A 122 14.83 -11.14 14.94
C ILE A 122 14.65 -10.13 13.81
N SER A 123 15.00 -8.88 14.09
CA SER A 123 14.89 -7.82 13.11
C SER A 123 15.96 -7.93 12.02
N VAL A 124 15.70 -7.32 10.86
CA VAL A 124 16.68 -7.23 9.76
C VAL A 124 17.99 -6.60 10.23
N ALA A 125 17.92 -5.52 11.03
CA ALA A 125 19.11 -4.86 11.54
C ALA A 125 19.94 -5.76 12.47
N ALA A 126 19.28 -6.50 13.38
CA ALA A 126 19.97 -7.41 14.28
C ALA A 126 20.64 -8.58 13.54
N PHE A 127 19.95 -9.14 12.53
CA PHE A 127 20.54 -10.22 11.73
C PHE A 127 21.73 -9.73 10.89
N LEU A 128 21.67 -8.51 10.36
CA LEU A 128 22.82 -7.88 9.70
C LEU A 128 24.00 -7.70 10.67
N ASP A 129 23.76 -7.28 11.91
CA ASP A 129 24.84 -7.14 12.90
C ASP A 129 25.54 -8.49 13.16
N GLU A 130 24.79 -9.59 13.25
CA GLU A 130 25.36 -10.94 13.36
C GLU A 130 26.22 -11.32 12.14
N LEU A 131 25.72 -11.07 10.92
CA LEU A 131 26.46 -11.39 9.69
C LEU A 131 27.74 -10.55 9.55
N THR A 132 27.63 -9.25 9.82
CA THR A 132 28.72 -8.29 9.67
C THR A 132 29.85 -8.51 10.69
N ALA A 133 29.55 -9.13 11.85
CA ALA A 133 30.57 -9.52 12.84
C ALA A 133 31.51 -10.63 12.33
N HIS A 134 31.08 -11.40 11.33
CA HIS A 134 31.81 -12.58 10.85
C HIS A 134 32.26 -12.48 9.38
N ASP A 135 31.72 -11.52 8.63
CA ASP A 135 31.97 -11.37 7.20
C ASP A 135 32.09 -9.89 6.80
N ALA A 136 33.29 -9.48 6.39
CA ALA A 136 33.56 -8.14 5.90
C ALA A 136 32.79 -7.79 4.61
N GLY A 137 32.36 -8.79 3.84
CA GLY A 137 31.47 -8.62 2.70
C GLY A 137 30.09 -8.11 3.12
N TRP A 138 29.59 -8.49 4.30
CA TRP A 138 28.33 -7.98 4.82
C TRP A 138 28.47 -6.54 5.34
N GLN A 139 29.65 -6.14 5.83
CA GLN A 139 29.92 -4.74 6.21
C GLN A 139 29.72 -3.80 5.02
N ALA A 140 30.20 -4.17 3.83
CA ALA A 140 30.05 -3.38 2.61
C ALA A 140 28.60 -3.30 2.10
N ARG A 141 27.75 -4.29 2.43
CA ARG A 141 26.35 -4.40 1.95
C ARG A 141 25.33 -3.81 2.93
N ARG A 142 25.74 -3.60 4.17
CA ARG A 142 24.84 -3.25 5.27
C ARG A 142 23.95 -2.06 4.95
N GLU A 143 24.56 -0.98 4.45
CA GLU A 143 23.85 0.26 4.13
C GLU A 143 22.82 0.05 3.01
N ALA A 144 23.20 -0.65 1.94
CA ALA A 144 22.33 -0.97 0.81
C ALA A 144 21.05 -1.72 1.25
N VAL A 145 21.21 -2.74 2.10
CA VAL A 145 20.06 -3.50 2.64
C VAL A 145 19.18 -2.63 3.52
N LEU A 146 19.75 -1.84 4.43
CA LEU A 146 18.98 -0.93 5.28
C LEU A 146 18.19 0.09 4.44
N LEU A 147 18.84 0.70 3.45
CA LEU A 147 18.20 1.66 2.54
C LEU A 147 17.08 1.00 1.73
N TYR A 148 17.24 -0.25 1.30
CA TYR A 148 16.17 -0.98 0.62
C TYR A 148 14.97 -1.21 1.55
N VAL A 149 15.20 -1.69 2.78
CA VAL A 149 14.11 -1.91 3.74
C VAL A 149 13.39 -0.61 4.09
N CYS A 150 14.13 0.47 4.34
CA CYS A 150 13.54 1.78 4.61
C CYS A 150 12.81 2.35 3.40
N GLY A 151 13.40 2.26 2.20
CA GLY A 151 12.92 2.95 1.00
C GLY A 151 11.82 2.21 0.25
N PHE A 152 11.95 0.89 0.11
CA PHE A 152 11.00 0.05 -0.64
C PHE A 152 9.86 -0.45 0.25
N HIS A 153 10.20 -1.01 1.42
CA HIS A 153 9.22 -1.55 2.35
C HIS A 153 8.60 -0.48 3.27
N ALA A 154 9.14 0.75 3.23
CA ALA A 154 8.80 1.82 4.15
C ALA A 154 8.91 1.38 5.62
N ALA A 155 9.79 0.41 5.94
CA ALA A 155 9.83 -0.27 7.23
C ALA A 155 11.05 0.14 8.04
N ASP A 156 10.92 0.12 9.37
CA ASP A 156 12.05 0.26 10.29
C ASP A 156 12.84 -1.06 10.32
N PRO A 157 14.10 -1.12 9.87
CA PRO A 157 14.90 -2.34 9.85
C PRO A 157 15.19 -2.90 11.25
N GLY A 158 15.12 -2.06 12.30
CA GLY A 158 15.22 -2.47 13.70
C GLY A 158 13.98 -3.20 14.20
N ARG A 159 12.86 -3.15 13.47
CA ARG A 159 11.57 -3.75 13.84
C ARG A 159 11.08 -4.80 12.85
N MET A 160 11.36 -4.64 11.56
CA MET A 160 10.93 -5.59 10.53
C MET A 160 11.60 -6.94 10.76
N SER A 161 10.80 -8.00 10.92
CA SER A 161 11.30 -9.37 11.03
C SER A 161 12.05 -9.76 9.76
N VAL A 162 13.20 -10.41 9.94
CA VAL A 162 13.98 -10.92 8.82
C VAL A 162 13.23 -12.02 8.05
N HIS A 163 12.36 -12.77 8.73
CA HIS A 163 11.49 -13.76 8.10
C HIS A 163 10.33 -13.11 7.34
N ALA A 164 9.81 -11.99 7.84
CA ALA A 164 8.79 -11.23 7.11
C ALA A 164 9.36 -10.68 5.79
N LEU A 165 10.57 -10.11 5.82
CA LEU A 165 11.28 -9.67 4.62
C LEU A 165 11.46 -10.83 3.62
N ALA A 166 11.96 -11.98 4.09
CA ALA A 166 12.13 -13.16 3.23
C ALA A 166 10.80 -13.64 2.62
N THR A 167 9.72 -13.66 3.41
CA THR A 167 8.38 -14.06 2.95
C THR A 167 7.84 -13.10 1.88
N GLU A 168 8.03 -11.79 2.05
CA GLU A 168 7.57 -10.79 1.10
C GLU A 168 8.37 -10.82 -0.21
N GLU A 169 9.70 -10.97 -0.14
CA GLU A 169 10.53 -11.14 -1.33
C GLU A 169 10.19 -12.44 -2.09
N ASP A 170 9.85 -13.52 -1.38
CA ASP A 170 9.38 -14.77 -2.00
C ASP A 170 8.02 -14.61 -2.67
N ALA A 171 7.09 -13.91 -2.01
CA ALA A 171 5.76 -13.64 -2.57
C ALA A 171 5.82 -12.73 -3.80
N ARG A 172 6.80 -11.82 -3.86
CA ARG A 172 7.10 -11.03 -5.05
C ARG A 172 7.61 -11.89 -6.20
N GLY A 173 8.27 -13.02 -5.86
CA GLY A 173 8.92 -13.91 -6.80
C GLY A 173 10.02 -13.21 -7.60
N GLN A 174 10.62 -13.91 -8.57
CA GLN A 174 11.33 -13.25 -9.67
C GLN A 174 10.30 -12.57 -10.59
N GLY A 175 9.55 -11.58 -10.08
CA GLY A 175 8.45 -10.92 -10.78
C GLY A 175 8.81 -10.66 -12.24
N GLN A 176 8.27 -11.47 -13.14
CA GLN A 176 8.52 -11.35 -14.56
C GLN A 176 7.67 -10.18 -15.06
N GLY A 177 8.28 -9.00 -15.19
CA GLY A 177 7.63 -7.82 -15.75
C GLY A 177 8.18 -6.54 -15.14
N ALA A 178 8.20 -5.47 -15.93
CA ALA A 178 8.48 -4.14 -15.42
C ALA A 178 7.35 -3.68 -14.50
N ASP A 179 7.65 -2.80 -13.55
CA ASP A 179 6.60 -2.07 -12.83
C ASP A 179 5.76 -1.28 -13.83
N GLN A 180 4.44 -1.27 -13.65
CA GLN A 180 3.52 -0.61 -14.58
C GLN A 180 2.80 0.57 -13.92
N ARG A 181 2.46 1.55 -14.76
CA ARG A 181 1.58 2.67 -14.41
C ARG A 181 0.35 2.69 -15.30
N ILE A 182 -0.74 3.24 -14.77
CA ILE A 182 -2.00 3.43 -15.50
C ILE A 182 -2.08 4.88 -15.95
N VAL A 183 -2.22 5.12 -17.25
CA VAL A 183 -2.18 6.46 -17.86
C VAL A 183 -3.35 7.33 -17.38
N GLU A 184 -4.53 6.74 -17.26
CA GLU A 184 -5.77 7.47 -16.96
C GLU A 184 -5.95 7.78 -15.46
N GLY A 185 -5.13 7.15 -14.61
CA GLY A 185 -5.19 7.24 -13.15
C GLY A 185 -5.80 5.99 -12.50
N TYR A 186 -5.35 5.69 -11.28
CA TYR A 186 -5.79 4.52 -10.50
C TYR A 186 -7.21 4.69 -9.97
N ASP A 187 -7.72 5.93 -9.86
CA ASP A 187 -9.12 6.26 -9.60
C ASP A 187 -10.07 5.55 -10.57
N ARG A 188 -9.67 5.33 -11.83
CA ARG A 188 -10.50 4.64 -12.82
C ARG A 188 -10.76 3.17 -12.52
N ILE A 189 -9.85 2.49 -11.82
CA ILE A 189 -10.12 1.15 -11.29
C ILE A 189 -11.21 1.22 -10.21
N VAL A 190 -11.17 2.26 -9.37
CA VAL A 190 -12.17 2.47 -8.32
C VAL A 190 -13.54 2.71 -8.94
N ASP A 191 -13.62 3.55 -9.96
CA ASP A 191 -14.86 3.82 -10.70
C ASP A 191 -15.44 2.53 -11.34
N HIS A 192 -14.59 1.73 -11.99
CA HIS A 192 -15.00 0.46 -12.59
C HIS A 192 -15.53 -0.54 -11.55
N LEU A 193 -14.90 -0.61 -10.38
CA LEU A 193 -15.39 -1.46 -9.30
C LEU A 193 -16.71 -0.94 -8.72
N ALA A 194 -16.83 0.37 -8.51
CA ALA A 194 -18.01 1.02 -7.97
C ALA A 194 -19.22 0.91 -8.91
N ALA A 195 -19.01 0.96 -10.23
CA ALA A 195 -20.07 0.78 -11.22
C ALA A 195 -20.75 -0.61 -11.15
N GLY A 196 -20.07 -1.60 -10.56
CA GLY A 196 -20.62 -2.94 -10.32
C GLY A 196 -21.41 -3.08 -9.01
N VAL A 197 -21.62 -1.98 -8.27
CA VAL A 197 -22.35 -1.94 -7.00
C VAL A 197 -23.48 -0.91 -7.12
N ASP A 198 -24.63 -1.18 -6.51
CA ASP A 198 -25.74 -0.22 -6.46
C ASP A 198 -25.29 1.06 -5.70
N PRO A 199 -25.29 2.24 -6.34
CA PRO A 199 -24.89 3.48 -5.68
C PRO A 199 -25.73 3.80 -4.44
N ALA A 200 -27.00 3.36 -4.38
CA ALA A 200 -27.86 3.58 -3.22
C ALA A 200 -27.42 2.77 -1.98
N SER A 201 -26.60 1.73 -2.18
CA SER A 201 -26.08 0.89 -1.12
C SER A 201 -24.67 1.28 -0.63
N VAL A 202 -24.09 2.32 -1.21
CA VAL A 202 -22.78 2.87 -0.83
C VAL A 202 -22.97 4.10 0.06
N TRP A 203 -22.57 3.99 1.32
CA TRP A 203 -22.73 5.04 2.33
C TRP A 203 -21.37 5.68 2.61
N LEU A 204 -21.15 6.85 2.02
CA LEU A 204 -19.96 7.69 2.22
C LEU A 204 -20.13 8.57 3.47
N ARG A 205 -19.00 9.05 4.02
CA ARG A 205 -18.95 9.85 5.25
C ARG A 205 -19.64 9.15 6.42
N THR A 206 -19.60 7.82 6.41
CA THR A 206 -20.23 6.95 7.40
C THR A 206 -19.15 6.11 8.07
N VAL A 207 -18.95 6.35 9.37
CA VAL A 207 -17.92 5.66 10.15
C VAL A 207 -18.56 4.52 10.92
N ALA A 208 -18.07 3.29 10.74
CA ALA A 208 -18.43 2.16 11.58
C ALA A 208 -17.68 2.25 12.92
N ARG A 209 -18.42 2.24 14.03
CA ARG A 209 -17.89 2.44 15.39
C ARG A 209 -17.83 1.16 16.19
N ARG A 210 -18.81 0.27 15.98
CA ARG A 210 -18.92 -1.00 16.69
C ARG A 210 -19.51 -2.07 15.80
N LEU A 211 -18.92 -3.25 15.84
CA LEU A 211 -19.40 -4.48 15.22
C LEU A 211 -19.68 -5.50 16.32
N ASP A 212 -20.95 -5.68 16.66
CA ASP A 212 -21.41 -6.80 17.47
C ASP A 212 -21.76 -7.97 16.54
N TRP A 213 -21.17 -9.14 16.75
CA TRP A 213 -21.32 -10.26 15.82
C TRP A 213 -21.37 -11.63 16.50
N GLU A 214 -22.08 -12.54 15.84
CA GLU A 214 -22.24 -13.95 16.21
C GLU A 214 -22.49 -14.75 14.93
N PRO A 215 -22.41 -16.10 14.94
CA PRO A 215 -22.66 -16.90 13.74
C PRO A 215 -24.00 -16.54 13.08
N GLY A 216 -23.94 -16.07 11.82
CA GLY A 216 -25.12 -15.71 11.01
C GLY A 216 -25.70 -14.31 11.30
N ARG A 217 -25.04 -13.48 12.12
CA ARG A 217 -25.51 -12.14 12.42
C ARG A 217 -24.39 -11.14 12.70
N ALA A 218 -24.52 -9.96 12.14
CA ALA A 218 -23.68 -8.79 12.40
C ALA A 218 -24.56 -7.55 12.63
N ARG A 219 -24.26 -6.79 13.68
CA ARG A 219 -24.82 -5.46 13.94
C ARG A 219 -23.70 -4.44 13.89
N VAL A 220 -23.80 -3.50 12.97
CA VAL A 220 -22.81 -2.43 12.84
C VAL A 220 -23.44 -1.11 13.26
N ALA A 221 -22.95 -0.55 14.36
CA ALA A 221 -23.25 0.83 14.72
C ALA A 221 -22.43 1.77 13.84
N VAL A 222 -23.10 2.68 13.15
CA VAL A 222 -22.49 3.63 12.23
C VAL A 222 -22.89 5.06 12.56
N THR A 223 -21.99 6.00 12.32
CA THR A 223 -22.25 7.45 12.44
C THR A 223 -22.02 8.11 11.08
N THR A 224 -23.04 8.76 10.52
CA THR A 224 -22.94 9.50 9.25
C THR A 224 -22.81 11.00 9.51
N ASP A 225 -21.90 11.66 8.79
CA ASP A 225 -21.61 13.09 8.92
C ASP A 225 -21.30 13.52 10.38
N GLY A 226 -20.78 12.57 11.20
CA GLY A 226 -20.48 12.78 12.61
C GLY A 226 -21.70 13.04 13.52
N ARG A 227 -22.93 12.88 13.01
CA ARG A 227 -24.16 13.28 13.72
C ARG A 227 -25.23 12.22 13.75
N TRP A 228 -25.35 11.44 12.68
CA TRP A 228 -26.48 10.54 12.49
C TRP A 228 -26.09 9.12 12.83
N GLU A 229 -26.53 8.65 13.99
CA GLU A 229 -26.28 7.29 14.45
C GLU A 229 -27.37 6.33 13.99
N ARG A 230 -26.95 5.18 13.46
CA ARG A 230 -27.83 4.10 13.01
C ARG A 230 -27.16 2.76 13.28
N VAL A 231 -27.97 1.70 13.33
CA VAL A 231 -27.48 0.32 13.37
C VAL A 231 -27.90 -0.39 12.09
N ILE A 232 -26.93 -1.01 11.42
CA ILE A 232 -27.17 -1.88 10.27
C ILE A 232 -27.17 -3.31 10.78
N GLU A 233 -28.27 -4.04 10.61
CA GLU A 233 -28.33 -5.48 10.88
C GLU A 233 -28.13 -6.26 9.58
N ALA A 234 -27.16 -7.18 9.57
CA ALA A 234 -26.83 -8.04 8.45
C ALA A 234 -26.58 -9.48 8.92
N ARG A 235 -26.46 -10.42 7.97
CA ARG A 235 -26.12 -11.83 8.26
C ARG A 235 -24.62 -12.05 8.41
N ALA A 236 -23.83 -11.21 7.76
CA ALA A 236 -22.37 -11.22 7.84
C ALA A 236 -21.80 -9.80 7.67
N ALA A 237 -20.53 -9.63 8.06
CA ALA A 237 -19.75 -8.44 7.80
C ALA A 237 -18.43 -8.80 7.10
N VAL A 238 -18.02 -7.99 6.13
CA VAL A 238 -16.67 -8.03 5.56
C VAL A 238 -15.91 -6.82 6.08
N VAL A 239 -14.79 -7.04 6.74
CA VAL A 239 -13.95 -5.98 7.31
C VAL A 239 -12.75 -5.76 6.41
N ALA A 240 -12.77 -4.68 5.62
CA ALA A 240 -11.75 -4.30 4.66
C ALA A 240 -11.11 -2.94 5.03
N LEU A 241 -10.73 -2.81 6.31
CA LEU A 241 -10.22 -1.58 6.89
C LEU A 241 -8.69 -1.55 6.97
N PRO A 242 -8.05 -0.36 6.90
CA PRO A 242 -6.60 -0.22 7.08
C PRO A 242 -6.14 -0.70 8.46
N LEU A 243 -4.88 -1.17 8.55
CA LEU A 243 -4.30 -1.65 9.80
C LEU A 243 -4.41 -0.63 10.93
N GLY A 244 -4.10 0.64 10.67
CA GLY A 244 -4.22 1.70 11.68
C GLY A 244 -5.63 1.88 12.24
N VAL A 245 -6.68 1.59 11.45
CA VAL A 245 -8.07 1.61 11.93
C VAL A 245 -8.37 0.40 12.81
N LEU A 246 -7.82 -0.77 12.46
CA LEU A 246 -7.98 -2.01 13.23
C LEU A 246 -7.20 -2.01 14.54
N GLN A 247 -6.13 -1.20 14.62
CA GLN A 247 -5.30 -1.00 15.82
C GLN A 247 -5.73 0.19 16.68
N ALA A 248 -6.58 1.07 16.15
CA ALA A 248 -7.03 2.27 16.85
C ALA A 248 -7.74 1.92 18.17
N ALA A 249 -7.38 2.64 19.23
CA ALA A 249 -7.96 2.45 20.55
C ALA A 249 -9.40 2.97 20.61
N GLU A 250 -10.18 2.48 21.57
CA GLU A 250 -11.52 2.98 21.83
C GLU A 250 -11.49 4.49 22.10
N GLY A 251 -12.30 5.26 21.36
CA GLY A 251 -12.35 6.72 21.43
C GLY A 251 -11.48 7.44 20.41
N GLU A 252 -10.53 6.76 19.78
CA GLU A 252 -9.74 7.34 18.67
C GLU A 252 -10.59 7.53 17.41
N GLU A 253 -10.17 8.46 16.56
CA GLU A 253 -10.85 8.74 15.30
C GLU A 253 -10.82 7.51 14.39
N GLY A 254 -12.00 7.11 13.90
CA GLY A 254 -12.14 5.95 13.02
C GLY A 254 -12.10 4.58 13.70
N ALA A 255 -11.86 4.49 15.01
CA ALA A 255 -11.78 3.21 15.71
C ALA A 255 -13.06 2.36 15.57
N LEU A 256 -12.87 1.07 15.27
CA LEU A 256 -13.93 0.07 15.20
C LEU A 256 -13.78 -0.93 16.36
N GLN A 257 -14.75 -0.94 17.26
CA GLN A 257 -14.82 -1.92 18.34
C GLN A 257 -15.45 -3.24 17.87
N PHE A 258 -14.85 -4.36 18.27
CA PHE A 258 -15.38 -5.70 17.99
C PHE A 258 -15.94 -6.33 19.26
N SER A 259 -17.12 -6.91 19.15
CA SER A 259 -17.81 -7.58 20.26
C SER A 259 -18.48 -8.87 19.76
N PRO A 260 -17.93 -10.05 20.08
CA PRO A 260 -16.68 -10.28 20.80
C PRO A 260 -15.44 -9.87 19.97
N PRO A 261 -14.26 -9.71 20.59
CA PRO A 261 -13.02 -9.50 19.85
C PRO A 261 -12.71 -10.68 18.90
N PRO A 262 -12.08 -10.45 17.73
CA PRO A 262 -11.96 -11.45 16.65
C PRO A 262 -10.88 -12.54 16.89
N GLY A 263 -10.74 -13.03 18.13
CA GLY A 263 -9.84 -14.14 18.48
C GLY A 263 -8.41 -13.95 17.96
N HIS A 264 -7.91 -14.96 17.24
CA HIS A 264 -6.55 -14.99 16.68
C HIS A 264 -6.20 -13.79 15.79
N ALA A 265 -7.18 -13.20 15.10
CA ALA A 265 -6.94 -12.04 14.24
C ALA A 265 -6.54 -10.81 15.06
N ARG A 266 -7.04 -10.67 16.31
CA ARG A 266 -6.67 -9.55 17.19
C ARG A 266 -5.17 -9.54 17.50
N ASP A 267 -4.62 -10.70 17.85
CA ASP A 267 -3.21 -10.83 18.21
C ASP A 267 -2.31 -10.64 16.99
N ALA A 268 -2.74 -11.13 15.82
CA ALA A 268 -2.04 -10.90 14.56
C ALA A 268 -2.03 -9.40 14.19
N ILE A 269 -3.19 -8.74 14.25
CA ILE A 269 -3.33 -7.30 14.01
C ILE A 269 -2.41 -6.50 14.94
N ALA A 270 -2.33 -6.86 16.23
CA ALA A 270 -1.49 -6.17 17.20
C ALA A 270 0.03 -6.27 16.92
N ARG A 271 0.47 -7.29 16.18
CA ARG A 271 1.89 -7.53 15.84
C ARG A 271 2.31 -6.94 14.50
N LEU A 272 1.35 -6.59 13.65
CA LEU A 272 1.64 -5.93 12.38
C LEU A 272 1.97 -4.45 12.59
N ALA A 273 2.75 -3.90 11.68
CA ALA A 273 3.05 -2.47 11.65
C ALA A 273 2.91 -1.93 10.23
N SER A 274 2.54 -0.66 10.11
CA SER A 274 2.69 0.10 8.87
C SER A 274 3.71 1.18 9.14
N GLY A 275 4.75 1.26 8.31
CA GLY A 275 5.70 2.35 8.43
C GLY A 275 5.22 3.62 7.73
N PRO A 276 5.80 4.77 8.09
CA PRO A 276 5.41 6.05 7.54
C PRO A 276 5.96 6.21 6.12
N ALA A 277 5.15 6.79 5.23
CA ALA A 277 5.59 7.24 3.92
C ALA A 277 5.04 8.65 3.67
N LEU A 278 5.89 9.52 3.11
CA LEU A 278 5.49 10.84 2.63
C LEU A 278 5.63 10.84 1.12
N HIS A 279 4.57 11.23 0.42
CA HIS A 279 4.57 11.43 -1.01
C HIS A 279 4.37 12.92 -1.30
N ALA A 280 5.36 13.55 -1.93
CA ALA A 280 5.28 14.92 -2.42
C ALA A 280 5.52 14.95 -3.94
N VAL A 281 4.64 15.63 -4.67
CA VAL A 281 4.78 15.84 -6.12
C VAL A 281 5.14 17.29 -6.37
N LEU A 282 6.25 17.51 -7.08
CA LEU A 282 6.75 18.83 -7.45
C LEU A 282 6.62 19.05 -8.95
N HIS A 283 5.83 20.04 -9.35
CA HIS A 283 5.65 20.41 -10.75
C HIS A 283 6.54 21.61 -11.10
N PHE A 284 7.39 21.44 -12.10
CA PHE A 284 8.30 22.48 -12.59
C PHE A 284 7.88 22.95 -13.98
N THR A 285 8.13 24.21 -14.30
CA THR A 285 7.83 24.79 -15.63
C THR A 285 8.72 24.24 -16.74
N ARG A 286 9.87 23.66 -16.39
CA ARG A 286 10.81 23.01 -17.30
C ARG A 286 11.50 21.83 -16.59
N PRO A 287 11.79 20.72 -17.27
CA PRO A 287 12.53 19.60 -16.70
C PRO A 287 14.03 19.92 -16.66
N PHE A 288 14.44 20.84 -15.77
CA PHE A 288 15.81 21.38 -15.74
C PHE A 288 16.90 20.34 -15.47
N TRP A 289 16.54 19.15 -15.00
CA TRP A 289 17.45 18.01 -14.84
C TRP A 289 17.83 17.40 -16.19
N GLU A 290 17.03 17.56 -17.24
CA GLU A 290 17.38 17.10 -18.60
C GLU A 290 18.45 17.98 -19.27
N ASP A 291 18.80 19.13 -18.70
CA ASP A 291 19.83 20.03 -19.25
C ASP A 291 21.21 19.33 -19.24
N GLU A 292 21.76 19.04 -20.42
CA GLU A 292 23.07 18.38 -20.59
C GLU A 292 24.20 19.09 -19.83
N ALA A 293 24.11 20.41 -19.64
CA ALA A 293 25.10 21.20 -18.90
C ALA A 293 25.18 20.90 -17.40
N ARG A 294 24.21 20.15 -16.84
CA ARG A 294 24.20 19.67 -15.44
C ARG A 294 24.52 18.18 -15.32
N GLY A 295 24.51 17.45 -16.43
CA GLY A 295 24.99 16.07 -16.53
C GLY A 295 26.50 16.06 -16.58
N GLY A 296 27.14 15.18 -15.81
CA GLY A 296 28.47 14.71 -16.18
C GLY A 296 28.39 13.91 -17.49
N GLU A 297 29.15 12.82 -17.61
CA GLU A 297 29.18 11.96 -18.81
C GLU A 297 27.82 11.32 -19.22
N ARG A 298 26.75 11.47 -18.41
CA ARG A 298 25.38 11.03 -18.74
C ARG A 298 24.32 12.08 -18.37
N PRO A 299 23.35 12.39 -19.26
CA PRO A 299 22.20 13.23 -18.94
C PRO A 299 21.32 12.60 -17.85
N TRP A 300 20.73 13.42 -16.97
CA TRP A 300 19.83 12.95 -15.90
C TRP A 300 18.40 12.65 -16.39
N ARG A 301 18.20 12.59 -17.71
CA ARG A 301 16.89 12.47 -18.36
C ARG A 301 16.16 11.17 -18.04
N ASP A 302 16.91 10.09 -17.86
CA ASP A 302 16.35 8.77 -17.55
C ASP A 302 16.36 8.47 -16.04
N LEU A 303 16.88 9.40 -15.23
CA LEU A 303 16.91 9.26 -13.77
C LEU A 303 15.52 9.52 -13.19
N SER A 304 14.86 8.43 -12.81
CA SER A 304 13.51 8.46 -12.25
C SER A 304 13.50 8.23 -10.76
N PHE A 305 14.58 7.72 -10.17
CA PHE A 305 14.71 7.59 -8.73
C PHE A 305 16.10 8.02 -8.32
N PHE A 306 16.19 8.81 -7.26
CA PHE A 306 17.48 9.08 -6.66
C PHE A 306 17.46 9.06 -5.15
N ARG A 307 18.55 8.55 -4.58
CA ARG A 307 18.73 8.47 -3.14
C ARG A 307 19.71 9.51 -2.69
N VAL A 308 19.43 10.13 -1.56
CA VAL A 308 20.37 11.05 -0.90
C VAL A 308 20.47 10.60 0.55
N PRO A 309 21.34 9.61 0.87
CA PRO A 309 21.36 8.99 2.21
C PRO A 309 21.54 9.98 3.36
N SER A 310 22.19 11.11 3.10
CA SER A 310 22.41 12.20 4.07
C SER A 310 21.24 13.20 4.18
N ALA A 311 20.23 13.11 3.32
CA ALA A 311 19.10 14.04 3.31
C ALA A 311 17.96 13.56 4.24
N PRO A 312 17.15 14.50 4.77
CA PRO A 312 15.96 14.16 5.56
C PRO A 312 14.94 13.30 4.80
N ILE A 313 14.88 13.44 3.47
CA ILE A 313 14.13 12.57 2.57
C ILE A 313 15.17 11.82 1.74
N ALA A 314 15.38 10.56 2.08
CA ALA A 314 16.48 9.77 1.54
C ALA A 314 16.18 9.17 0.16
N VAL A 315 14.91 9.14 -0.27
CA VAL A 315 14.48 8.59 -1.56
C VAL A 315 13.59 9.61 -2.27
N TRP A 316 13.92 9.90 -3.52
CA TRP A 316 13.20 10.78 -4.41
C TRP A 316 12.84 10.01 -5.67
N TRP A 317 11.68 10.33 -6.22
CA TRP A 317 11.18 9.85 -7.50
C TRP A 317 10.48 11.00 -8.23
#